data_AF-A0A941DPS3-F1
#
_entry.id   AF-A0A941DPS3-F1
#
_cell.length_a   1.000
_cell.length_b   1.000
_cell.length_c   1.000
_cell.angle_alpha   90.00
_cell.angle_beta   90.00
_cell.angle_gamma   90.00
#
_symmetry.space_group_name_H-M   'P 1'
#
loop_
_entity.id
_entity.type
_entity.pdbx_description
1 polymer ?
#
loop_
_entity_poly.entity_id
_entity_poly.type
_entity_poly.pdbx_seq_one_letter_code
_entity_poly.pdbx_strand_id
1 'polypeptide(L)'
;MKNIFLRIVSVAVISGIFSGCSTISEKTRVSSNLNGRIFNSVASTYTERPTFFSIEKMSDGAEVLNISVKRIYKDEYGLEVIENRFLKEHIGDYVALIDKYVEWEALALKRGDIFTKDIGRAKIWGNMSEVELTFAFHSGSANSHYLYLRHCRLGPCNPNSDVVFDLDSAKKLSEMLKNFQSGKLKQADISGVYK
;
A
#
# COMPACT_ATOMS: atom_id res chain seq x y z
N MET A 1 -4.55 13.80 -62.52
CA MET A 1 -4.06 14.41 -61.26
C MET A 1 -5.21 15.15 -60.60
N LYS A 2 -5.36 15.03 -59.26
CA LYS A 2 -6.41 15.64 -58.41
C LYS A 2 -7.79 14.96 -58.56
N ASN A 3 -8.15 13.91 -57.83
CA ASN A 3 -8.61 14.00 -56.43
C ASN A 3 -8.81 12.59 -55.80
N ILE A 4 -7.85 11.68 -55.98
CA ILE A 4 -7.85 10.35 -55.32
C ILE A 4 -7.36 10.42 -53.86
N PHE A 5 -6.82 11.56 -53.43
CA PHE A 5 -6.24 11.74 -52.10
C PHE A 5 -7.23 12.00 -50.95
N LEU A 6 -8.53 12.13 -51.23
CA LEU A 6 -9.50 12.62 -50.24
C LEU A 6 -10.36 11.55 -49.54
N ARG A 7 -10.04 10.26 -49.68
CA ARG A 7 -10.83 9.16 -49.06
C ARG A 7 -10.07 8.24 -48.11
N ILE A 8 -8.78 8.49 -47.85
CA ILE A 8 -7.96 7.66 -46.94
C ILE A 8 -7.77 8.32 -45.56
N VAL A 9 -8.19 9.57 -45.38
CA VAL A 9 -7.91 10.33 -44.14
C VAL A 9 -8.94 10.07 -43.02
N SER A 10 -10.06 9.39 -43.27
CA SER A 10 -11.17 9.30 -42.30
C SER A 10 -11.26 8.01 -41.48
N VAL A 11 -10.28 7.10 -41.56
CA VAL A 11 -10.27 5.85 -40.75
C VAL A 11 -9.13 5.80 -39.72
N ALA A 12 -8.21 6.77 -39.72
CA ALA A 12 -6.98 6.73 -38.92
C ALA A 12 -7.03 7.50 -37.57
N VAL A 13 -8.21 7.76 -36.99
CA VAL A 13 -8.33 8.57 -35.75
C VAL A 13 -9.02 7.84 -34.58
N ILE A 14 -9.46 6.57 -34.75
CA ILE A 14 -10.07 5.78 -33.66
C ILE A 14 -9.15 4.64 -33.22
N SER A 15 -7.89 4.92 -32.88
CA SER A 15 -6.98 3.90 -32.33
C SER A 15 -6.13 4.38 -31.16
N GLY A 16 -6.43 5.53 -30.58
CA GLY A 16 -5.57 6.09 -29.55
C GLY A 16 -6.31 6.67 -28.36
N ILE A 17 -7.17 5.90 -27.68
CA ILE A 17 -7.36 5.98 -26.21
C ILE A 17 -7.97 4.65 -25.69
N PHE A 18 -7.29 3.52 -25.88
CA PHE A 18 -7.45 2.41 -24.93
C PHE A 18 -6.43 2.63 -23.82
N SER A 19 -6.63 3.67 -23.00
CA SER A 19 -6.11 3.66 -21.63
C SER A 19 -6.87 2.54 -20.91
N GLY A 20 -6.40 1.31 -21.10
CA GLY A 20 -7.02 0.14 -20.50
C GLY A 20 -6.93 0.27 -18.98
N CYS A 21 -8.09 0.27 -18.32
CA CYS A 21 -8.13 0.02 -16.88
C CYS A 21 -7.39 -1.29 -16.62
N SER A 22 -6.36 -1.24 -15.79
CA SER A 22 -5.62 -2.43 -15.41
C SER A 22 -6.45 -3.19 -14.36
N THR A 23 -6.65 -4.48 -14.59
CA THR A 23 -7.43 -5.35 -13.70
C THR A 23 -6.53 -6.42 -13.10
N ILE A 24 -6.96 -6.99 -11.97
CA ILE A 24 -6.24 -8.10 -11.34
C ILE A 24 -6.46 -9.34 -12.20
N SER A 25 -5.40 -9.90 -12.78
CA SER A 25 -5.44 -11.11 -13.60
C SER A 25 -5.23 -12.37 -12.76
N GLU A 26 -4.37 -12.30 -11.74
CA GLU A 26 -4.05 -13.41 -10.84
C GLU A 26 -3.92 -12.87 -9.41
N LYS A 27 -4.42 -13.63 -8.43
CA LYS A 27 -4.33 -13.28 -7.01
C LYS A 27 -3.95 -14.49 -6.20
N THR A 28 -2.83 -14.40 -5.50
CA THR A 28 -2.29 -15.49 -4.69
C THR A 28 -2.12 -15.06 -3.24
N ARG A 29 -2.70 -15.81 -2.31
CA ARG A 29 -2.66 -15.49 -0.88
C ARG A 29 -1.30 -15.81 -0.29
N VAL A 30 -0.80 -14.91 0.56
CA VAL A 30 0.44 -15.06 1.30
C VAL A 30 0.12 -15.22 2.78
N SER A 31 0.75 -16.19 3.44
CA SER A 31 0.66 -16.34 4.88
C SER A 31 1.63 -15.39 5.56
N SER A 32 1.16 -14.64 6.55
CA SER A 32 1.99 -13.74 7.36
C SER A 32 1.33 -13.52 8.72
N ASN A 33 2.17 -13.26 9.74
CA ASN A 33 1.75 -12.86 11.09
C ASN A 33 1.82 -11.34 11.29
N LEU A 34 2.07 -10.56 10.24
CA LEU A 34 2.04 -9.11 10.28
C LEU A 34 0.58 -8.63 10.44
N ASN A 35 0.33 -7.83 11.47
CA ASN A 35 -0.97 -7.20 11.71
C ASN A 35 -0.85 -5.68 11.57
N GLY A 36 -1.75 -5.10 10.77
CA GLY A 36 -2.00 -3.66 10.78
C GLY A 36 -2.88 -3.27 11.97
N ARG A 37 -2.71 -2.03 12.43
CA ARG A 37 -3.52 -1.44 13.49
C ARG A 37 -4.31 -0.24 12.98
N ILE A 38 -5.45 0.01 13.59
CA ILE A 38 -6.27 1.20 13.36
C ILE A 38 -6.59 1.82 14.72
N PHE A 39 -6.63 3.16 14.79
CA PHE A 39 -7.01 3.84 16.02
C PHE A 39 -8.47 3.54 16.38
N ASN A 40 -8.70 3.14 17.62
CA ASN A 40 -10.02 2.94 18.21
C ASN A 40 -10.29 4.09 19.17
N SER A 41 -11.21 4.98 18.79
CA SER A 41 -11.59 6.13 19.61
C SER A 41 -12.29 5.76 20.90
N VAL A 42 -13.05 4.65 20.94
CA VAL A 42 -13.76 4.19 22.15
C VAL A 42 -12.76 3.73 23.21
N ALA A 43 -11.72 3.01 22.79
CA ALA A 43 -10.66 2.53 23.68
C ALA A 43 -9.46 3.50 23.78
N SER A 44 -9.48 4.60 23.03
CA SER A 44 -8.38 5.58 22.92
C SER A 44 -7.01 4.93 22.65
N THR A 45 -6.98 3.89 21.81
CA THR A 45 -5.76 3.12 21.54
C THR A 45 -5.76 2.49 20.14
N TYR A 46 -4.59 2.14 19.61
CA TYR A 46 -4.47 1.39 18.36
C TYR A 46 -4.75 -0.09 18.60
N THR A 47 -5.73 -0.64 17.89
CA THR A 47 -6.09 -2.05 18.01
C THR A 47 -5.69 -2.82 16.77
N GLU A 48 -5.18 -4.04 16.98
CA GLU A 48 -4.88 -4.96 15.88
C GLU A 48 -6.13 -5.34 15.10
N ARG A 49 -5.95 -5.47 13.79
CA ARG A 49 -7.03 -5.68 12.84
C ARG A 49 -6.75 -6.94 12.02
N PRO A 50 -7.79 -7.70 11.61
CA PRO A 50 -7.62 -8.76 10.63
C PRO A 50 -6.94 -8.19 9.38
N THR A 51 -5.74 -8.71 9.11
CA THR A 51 -4.87 -8.26 8.03
C THR A 51 -4.61 -9.43 7.09
N PHE A 52 -4.76 -9.19 5.79
CA PHE A 52 -4.60 -10.19 4.75
C PHE A 52 -3.58 -9.74 3.72
N PHE A 53 -2.88 -10.71 3.13
CA PHE A 53 -1.80 -10.45 2.20
C PHE A 53 -2.02 -11.24 0.93
N SER A 54 -1.80 -10.60 -0.21
CA SER A 54 -1.82 -11.27 -1.50
C SER A 54 -0.84 -10.65 -2.47
N ILE A 55 -0.24 -11.49 -3.29
CA ILE A 55 0.44 -11.06 -4.51
C ILE A 55 -0.62 -10.98 -5.61
N GLU A 56 -0.75 -9.82 -6.21
CA GLU A 56 -1.65 -9.52 -7.32
C GLU A 56 -0.81 -9.31 -8.57
N LYS A 57 -1.08 -10.07 -9.63
CA LYS A 57 -0.58 -9.76 -10.96
C LYS A 57 -1.66 -8.98 -11.70
N MET A 58 -1.27 -7.85 -12.26
CA MET A 58 -2.15 -6.98 -13.03
C MET A 58 -2.11 -7.36 -14.50
N SER A 59 -3.16 -7.01 -15.24
CA SER A 59 -3.28 -7.31 -16.67
C SER A 59 -2.20 -6.65 -17.54
N ASP A 60 -1.58 -5.57 -17.05
CA ASP A 60 -0.45 -4.88 -17.68
C ASP A 60 0.92 -5.49 -17.32
N GLY A 61 0.94 -6.55 -16.51
CA GLY A 61 2.15 -7.24 -16.06
C GLY A 61 2.73 -6.71 -14.75
N ALA A 62 2.17 -5.64 -14.17
CA ALA A 62 2.63 -5.14 -12.87
C ALA A 62 2.38 -6.19 -11.76
N GLU A 63 3.38 -6.39 -10.92
CA GLU A 63 3.25 -7.20 -9.70
C GLU A 63 3.07 -6.29 -8.48
N VAL A 64 2.06 -6.60 -7.68
CA VAL A 64 1.66 -5.82 -6.51
C VAL A 64 1.57 -6.71 -5.28
N LEU A 65 2.11 -6.25 -4.16
CA LEU A 65 1.79 -6.80 -2.86
C LEU A 65 0.64 -5.98 -2.26
N ASN A 66 -0.54 -6.60 -2.13
CA ASN A 66 -1.69 -5.98 -1.46
C ASN A 66 -1.70 -6.39 0.02
N ILE A 67 -1.80 -5.39 0.89
CA ILE A 67 -2.07 -5.54 2.33
C ILE A 67 -3.48 -5.01 2.59
N SER A 68 -4.39 -5.89 2.94
CA SER A 68 -5.80 -5.57 3.21
C SER A 68 -6.08 -5.61 4.70
N VAL A 69 -6.45 -4.47 5.29
CA VAL A 69 -6.73 -4.32 6.72
C VAL A 69 -8.23 -4.07 6.92
N LYS A 70 -8.93 -4.97 7.62
CA LYS A 70 -10.36 -4.80 7.89
C LYS A 70 -10.63 -3.75 8.96
N ARG A 71 -11.59 -2.86 8.69
CA ARG A 71 -12.20 -1.89 9.64
C ARG A 71 -13.35 -2.53 10.42
N ILE A 72 -13.72 -1.95 11.58
CA ILE A 72 -14.85 -2.46 12.41
C ILE A 72 -16.12 -1.92 11.77
N TYR A 73 -16.09 -0.63 11.41
CA TYR A 73 -17.17 0.08 10.77
C TYR A 73 -16.74 0.50 9.36
N LYS A 74 -17.72 0.66 8.48
CA LYS A 74 -17.54 1.33 7.21
C LYS A 74 -17.02 2.75 7.45
N ASP A 75 -16.10 3.20 6.61
CA ASP A 75 -15.77 4.62 6.57
C ASP A 75 -16.90 5.43 5.91
N GLU A 76 -16.70 6.74 5.79
CA GLU A 76 -17.67 7.68 5.19
C GLU A 76 -18.03 7.32 3.73
N TYR A 77 -17.21 6.51 3.05
CA TYR A 77 -17.42 6.03 1.69
C TYR A 77 -18.01 4.61 1.63
N GLY A 78 -18.37 4.03 2.78
CA GLY A 78 -18.93 2.69 2.85
C GLY A 78 -17.89 1.57 2.80
N LEU A 79 -16.59 1.87 2.86
CA LEU A 79 -15.51 0.89 2.72
C LEU A 79 -15.19 0.25 4.06
N GLU A 80 -15.06 -1.08 4.07
CA GLU A 80 -14.71 -1.88 5.26
C GLU A 80 -13.25 -2.33 5.28
N VAL A 81 -12.48 -2.01 4.23
CA VAL A 81 -11.11 -2.49 4.06
C VAL A 81 -10.24 -1.33 3.61
N ILE A 82 -9.06 -1.21 4.22
CA ILE A 82 -7.97 -0.36 3.72
C ILE A 82 -7.01 -1.27 2.96
N GLU A 83 -6.72 -0.94 1.71
CA GLU A 83 -5.82 -1.71 0.85
C GLU A 83 -4.58 -0.90 0.52
N ASN A 84 -3.42 -1.33 1.00
CA ASN A 84 -2.13 -0.74 0.61
C ASN A 84 -1.49 -1.64 -0.44
N ARG A 85 -1.38 -1.14 -1.68
CA ARG A 85 -0.92 -1.89 -2.86
C ARG A 85 0.49 -1.48 -3.28
N PHE A 86 1.50 -2.17 -2.73
CA PHE A 86 2.90 -1.88 -2.96
C PHE A 86 3.35 -2.43 -4.33
N LEU A 87 3.83 -1.55 -5.20
CA LEU A 87 4.37 -1.92 -6.51
C LEU A 87 5.76 -2.56 -6.35
N LYS A 88 5.99 -3.70 -7.00
CA LYS A 88 7.26 -4.43 -6.90
C LYS A 88 8.48 -3.59 -7.33
N GLU A 89 8.31 -2.75 -8.35
CA GLU A 89 9.34 -1.83 -8.86
C GLU A 89 9.73 -0.73 -7.87
N HIS A 90 8.84 -0.37 -6.93
CA HIS A 90 9.03 0.70 -5.94
C HIS A 90 9.39 0.19 -4.54
N ILE A 91 9.70 -1.11 -4.39
CA ILE A 91 9.99 -1.70 -3.07
C ILE A 91 11.16 -1.01 -2.36
N GLY A 92 12.19 -0.62 -3.10
CA GLY A 92 13.33 0.11 -2.54
C GLY A 92 12.92 1.41 -1.85
N ASP A 93 11.97 2.15 -2.45
CA ASP A 93 11.48 3.42 -1.92
C ASP A 93 10.71 3.20 -0.60
N TYR A 94 9.81 2.22 -0.57
CA TYR A 94 9.06 1.90 0.65
C TYR A 94 9.98 1.44 1.79
N VAL A 95 10.93 0.56 1.48
CA VAL A 95 11.89 0.04 2.44
C VAL A 95 12.73 1.18 3.04
N ALA A 96 13.23 2.10 2.21
CA ALA A 96 14.02 3.23 2.71
C ALA A 96 13.20 4.13 3.67
N LEU A 97 11.91 4.34 3.39
CA LEU A 97 11.03 5.11 4.27
C LEU A 97 10.74 4.38 5.60
N ILE A 98 10.57 3.05 5.57
CA ILE A 98 10.40 2.25 6.78
C ILE A 98 11.69 2.19 7.60
N ASP A 99 12.84 1.99 6.96
CA ASP A 99 14.13 1.92 7.64
C ASP A 99 14.44 3.27 8.32
N LYS A 100 14.08 4.40 7.69
CA LYS A 100 14.15 5.74 8.32
C LYS A 100 13.21 5.89 9.53
N TYR A 101 12.00 5.31 9.48
CA TYR A 101 11.13 5.25 10.67
C TYR A 101 11.83 4.51 11.82
N VAL A 102 12.44 3.36 11.54
CA VAL A 102 13.15 2.54 12.55
C VAL A 102 14.31 3.33 13.17
N GLU A 103 15.07 4.08 12.37
CA GLU A 103 16.13 4.95 12.88
C GLU A 103 15.59 6.08 13.77
N TRP A 104 14.53 6.76 13.32
CA TRP A 104 13.91 7.85 14.08
C TRP A 104 13.28 7.36 15.38
N GLU A 105 12.73 6.16 15.39
CA GLU A 105 12.12 5.54 16.58
C GLU A 105 13.18 5.32 17.67
N ALA A 106 14.30 4.70 17.31
CA ALA A 106 15.39 4.47 18.25
C ALA A 106 15.97 5.80 18.80
N LEU A 107 16.06 6.82 17.95
CA LEU A 107 16.53 8.15 18.35
C LEU A 107 15.54 8.87 19.28
N ALA A 108 14.25 8.83 18.95
CA ALA A 108 13.19 9.46 19.72
C ALA A 108 13.07 8.83 21.12
N LEU A 109 13.09 7.49 21.19
CA LEU A 109 13.09 6.74 22.46
C LEU A 109 14.28 7.14 23.34
N LYS A 110 15.48 7.23 22.76
CA LYS A 110 16.70 7.60 23.51
C LYS A 110 16.62 9.02 24.08
N ARG A 111 15.94 9.93 23.41
CA ARG A 111 15.85 11.35 23.77
C ARG A 111 14.57 11.70 24.54
N GLY A 112 13.58 10.82 24.55
CA GLY A 112 12.24 11.09 25.06
C GLY A 112 11.45 12.09 24.20
N ASP A 113 11.76 12.19 22.90
CA ASP A 113 11.12 13.14 22.00
C ASP A 113 9.70 12.70 21.63
N ILE A 114 8.73 13.61 21.65
CA ILE A 114 7.35 13.37 21.20
C ILE A 114 7.04 14.28 20.02
N PHE A 115 6.81 13.68 18.85
CA PHE A 115 6.46 14.43 17.64
C PHE A 115 5.69 13.60 16.62
N THR A 116 5.06 14.29 15.68
CA THR A 116 4.49 13.72 14.46
C THR A 116 5.12 14.40 13.26
N LYS A 117 5.61 13.62 12.29
CA LYS A 117 6.27 14.16 11.10
C LYS A 117 6.20 13.19 9.92
N ASP A 118 5.88 13.72 8.74
CA ASP A 118 5.99 12.96 7.50
C ASP A 118 7.45 12.59 7.22
N ILE A 119 7.69 11.31 6.94
CA ILE A 119 9.00 10.76 6.59
C ILE A 119 9.24 10.95 5.09
N GLY A 120 8.20 10.69 4.29
CA GLY A 120 8.19 10.83 2.85
C GLY A 120 6.95 10.17 2.22
N ARG A 121 6.92 10.14 0.88
CA ARG A 121 5.86 9.54 0.08
C ARG A 121 6.44 8.62 -0.97
N ALA A 122 5.69 7.60 -1.35
CA ALA A 122 6.05 6.74 -2.45
C ALA A 122 4.81 6.35 -3.25
N LYS A 123 4.98 6.18 -4.57
CA LYS A 123 3.90 5.79 -5.47
C LYS A 123 3.40 4.40 -5.14
N ILE A 124 2.10 4.17 -5.19
CA ILE A 124 1.48 2.84 -5.06
C ILE A 124 0.62 2.55 -6.28
N TRP A 125 0.18 1.30 -6.45
CA TRP A 125 -0.70 0.98 -7.55
C TRP A 125 -2.08 1.65 -7.34
N GLY A 126 -2.51 2.44 -8.32
CA GLY A 126 -3.70 3.31 -8.22
C GLY A 126 -4.66 3.24 -9.41
N ASN A 127 -4.60 2.17 -10.22
CA ASN A 127 -5.42 1.93 -11.42
C ASN A 127 -5.72 3.20 -12.25
N MET A 128 -4.70 3.68 -12.98
CA MET A 128 -4.73 4.91 -13.80
C MET A 128 -4.87 6.24 -13.04
N SER A 129 -4.85 6.24 -11.70
CA SER A 129 -4.66 7.47 -10.93
C SER A 129 -3.32 7.45 -10.20
N GLU A 130 -2.66 8.61 -10.14
CA GLU A 130 -1.46 8.80 -9.35
C GLU A 130 -1.86 8.81 -7.88
N VAL A 131 -1.62 7.67 -7.21
CA VAL A 131 -1.89 7.47 -5.79
C VAL A 131 -0.55 7.27 -5.10
N GLU A 132 -0.36 8.00 -4.01
CA GLU A 132 0.81 7.88 -3.16
C GLU A 132 0.41 7.37 -1.79
N LEU A 133 1.36 6.70 -1.14
CA LEU A 133 1.29 6.35 0.26
C LEU A 133 2.28 7.24 1.01
N THR A 134 1.78 8.05 1.94
CA THR A 134 2.63 8.78 2.89
C THR A 134 3.04 7.85 4.02
N PHE A 135 4.33 7.88 4.33
CA PHE A 135 4.93 7.25 5.49
C PHE A 135 5.18 8.35 6.51
N ALA A 136 4.60 8.24 7.70
CA ALA A 136 4.74 9.24 8.75
C ALA A 136 5.15 8.60 10.09
N PHE A 137 5.97 9.34 10.83
CA PHE A 137 6.32 9.05 12.21
C PHE A 137 5.29 9.72 13.12
N HIS A 138 4.77 8.98 14.10
CA HIS A 138 3.86 9.53 15.09
C HIS A 138 4.16 8.97 16.47
N SER A 139 4.27 9.85 17.46
CA SER A 139 4.48 9.48 18.85
C SER A 139 3.14 9.39 19.57
N GLY A 140 2.79 8.22 20.09
CA GLY A 140 1.68 8.08 21.05
C GLY A 140 2.09 8.48 22.46
N SER A 141 3.38 8.31 22.81
CA SER A 141 3.98 8.80 24.04
C SER A 141 5.51 8.95 23.84
N ALA A 142 6.24 9.36 24.88
CA ALA A 142 7.70 9.37 24.86
C ALA A 142 8.33 7.97 24.72
N ASN A 143 7.55 6.91 24.96
CA ASN A 143 8.01 5.52 24.94
C ASN A 143 7.30 4.68 23.87
N SER A 144 6.50 5.30 23.01
CA SER A 144 5.70 4.60 22.01
C SER A 144 5.56 5.43 20.76
N HIS A 145 6.12 4.92 19.66
CA HIS A 145 6.08 5.56 18.36
C HIS A 145 5.64 4.57 17.30
N TYR A 146 4.98 5.09 16.27
CA TYR A 146 4.32 4.29 15.26
C TYR A 146 4.62 4.80 13.85
N LEU A 147 4.71 3.86 12.93
CA LEU A 147 4.70 4.12 11.50
C LEU A 147 3.27 4.20 11.03
N TYR A 148 2.93 5.30 10.37
CA TYR A 148 1.66 5.52 9.71
C TYR A 148 1.80 5.39 8.22
N LEU A 149 0.90 4.61 7.61
CA LEU A 149 0.71 4.56 6.17
C LEU A 149 -0.63 5.20 5.82
N ARG A 150 -0.61 6.26 5.02
CA ARG A 150 -1.79 7.06 4.67
C ARG A 150 -1.90 7.26 3.17
N HIS A 151 -3.08 6.98 2.60
CA HIS A 151 -3.34 7.23 1.19
C HIS A 151 -3.47 8.72 0.89
N CYS A 152 -2.81 9.15 -0.17
CA CYS A 152 -2.93 10.49 -0.72
C CYS A 152 -3.26 10.39 -2.21
N ARG A 153 -4.33 11.06 -2.63
CA ARG A 153 -4.78 11.09 -4.03
C ARG A 153 -4.99 12.54 -4.41
N LEU A 154 -4.24 13.03 -5.40
CA LEU A 154 -4.34 14.37 -5.99
C LEU A 154 -4.85 15.45 -5.00
N GLY A 155 -4.03 15.82 -4.01
CA GLY A 155 -4.38 16.80 -2.98
C GLY A 155 -4.15 16.28 -1.55
N PRO A 156 -5.07 16.57 -0.59
CA PRO A 156 -4.89 16.20 0.81
C PRO A 156 -4.95 14.67 0.99
N CYS A 157 -4.17 14.17 1.93
CA CYS A 157 -4.21 12.76 2.30
C CYS A 157 -5.49 12.43 3.06
N ASN A 158 -6.02 11.21 2.87
CA ASN A 158 -7.23 10.77 3.56
C ASN A 158 -6.89 10.36 5.00
N PRO A 159 -7.28 11.14 6.03
CA PRO A 159 -6.96 10.83 7.43
C PRO A 159 -7.64 9.53 7.92
N ASN A 160 -8.72 9.11 7.26
CA ASN A 160 -9.42 7.88 7.59
C ASN A 160 -8.73 6.64 7.01
N SER A 161 -7.69 6.79 6.19
CA SER A 161 -7.01 5.67 5.52
C SER A 161 -5.79 5.13 6.26
N ASP A 162 -5.57 5.57 7.50
CA ASP A 162 -4.38 5.23 8.26
C ASP A 162 -4.33 3.74 8.62
N VAL A 163 -3.25 3.09 8.20
CA VAL A 163 -2.80 1.81 8.76
C VAL A 163 -1.55 2.07 9.57
N VAL A 164 -1.56 1.61 10.82
CA VAL A 164 -0.54 1.90 11.81
C VAL A 164 0.24 0.63 12.15
N PHE A 165 1.57 0.77 12.26
CA PHE A 165 2.49 -0.28 12.66
C PHE A 165 3.37 0.21 13.82
N ASP A 166 3.62 -0.64 14.81
CA ASP A 166 4.67 -0.41 15.81
C ASP A 166 6.03 -0.85 15.23
N LEU A 167 7.09 -0.72 16.03
CA LEU A 167 8.45 -1.05 15.61
C LEU A 167 8.58 -2.49 15.08
N ASP A 168 8.02 -3.47 15.79
CA ASP A 168 8.09 -4.87 15.41
C ASP A 168 7.34 -5.14 14.10
N SER A 169 6.09 -4.66 13.98
CA SER A 169 5.32 -4.82 12.75
C SER A 169 5.91 -4.04 11.57
N ALA A 170 6.51 -2.86 11.79
CA ALA A 170 7.19 -2.11 10.74
C ALA A 170 8.42 -2.86 10.21
N LYS A 171 9.22 -3.49 11.09
CA LYS A 171 10.35 -4.34 10.67
C LYS A 171 9.87 -5.56 9.88
N LYS A 172 8.80 -6.23 10.32
CA LYS A 172 8.16 -7.33 9.59
C LYS A 172 7.63 -6.89 8.22
N LEU A 173 7.08 -5.68 8.12
CA LEU A 173 6.68 -5.10 6.84
C LEU A 173 7.87 -4.87 5.91
N SER A 174 8.97 -4.27 6.40
CA SER A 174 10.21 -4.08 5.62
C SER A 174 10.75 -5.43 5.11
N GLU A 175 10.80 -6.45 5.95
CA GLU A 175 11.23 -7.80 5.57
C GLU A 175 10.28 -8.43 4.53
N MET A 176 8.96 -8.30 4.72
CA MET A 176 7.97 -8.83 3.79
C MET A 176 8.09 -8.19 2.40
N LEU A 177 8.32 -6.88 2.33
CA LEU A 177 8.55 -6.16 1.07
C LEU A 177 9.85 -6.62 0.39
N LYS A 178 10.95 -6.78 1.15
CA LYS A 178 12.23 -7.34 0.65
C LYS A 178 12.06 -8.77 0.11
N ASN A 179 11.29 -9.60 0.81
CA ASN A 179 10.97 -10.96 0.37
C ASN A 179 10.07 -10.97 -0.88
N PHE A 180 9.16 -10.01 -1.01
CA PHE A 180 8.35 -9.85 -2.23
C PHE A 180 9.22 -9.48 -3.43
N GLN A 181 10.08 -8.48 -3.28
CA GLN A 181 10.99 -8.04 -4.35
C GLN A 181 11.91 -9.17 -4.83
N SER A 182 12.41 -10.00 -3.91
CA SER A 182 13.28 -11.13 -4.22
C SER A 182 12.55 -12.42 -4.62
N GLY A 183 11.22 -12.42 -4.68
CA GLY A 183 10.42 -13.61 -5.04
C GLY A 183 10.41 -14.72 -4.00
N LYS A 184 10.80 -14.42 -2.74
CA LYS A 184 10.91 -15.39 -1.63
C LYS A 184 9.64 -15.55 -0.81
N LEU A 185 8.58 -14.78 -1.09
CA LEU A 185 7.31 -14.95 -0.38
C LEU A 185 6.70 -16.31 -0.68
N LYS A 186 6.54 -17.13 0.37
CA LYS A 186 5.91 -18.43 0.28
C LYS A 186 4.42 -18.25 0.00
N GLN A 187 4.00 -18.72 -1.17
CA GLN A 187 2.58 -18.84 -1.52
C GLN A 187 2.01 -20.03 -0.75
N ALA A 188 0.91 -19.82 -0.02
CA ALA A 188 0.22 -20.91 0.63
C ALA A 188 -0.77 -21.50 -0.38
N ASP A 189 -0.35 -22.54 -1.12
CA ASP A 189 -1.29 -23.35 -1.88
C ASP A 189 -1.97 -24.36 -0.95
N ILE A 190 -3.20 -24.05 -0.56
CA ILE A 190 -4.05 -24.93 0.26
C ILE A 190 -5.13 -25.62 -0.56
N SER A 191 -5.22 -25.32 -1.86
CA SER A 191 -6.29 -25.82 -2.74
C SER A 191 -6.25 -27.34 -2.92
N GLY A 192 -5.06 -27.93 -2.83
CA GLY A 192 -4.87 -29.39 -2.82
C GLY A 192 -5.02 -30.06 -1.46
N VAL A 193 -5.05 -29.30 -0.36
CA VAL A 193 -4.95 -29.81 1.02
C VAL A 193 -6.32 -30.02 1.67
N TYR A 194 -7.27 -29.11 1.46
CA TYR A 194 -8.62 -29.20 2.04
C TYR A 194 -9.65 -29.49 0.93
N LYS A 195 -9.75 -30.76 0.54
CA LYS A 195 -10.79 -31.28 -0.37
C LYS A 195 -12.04 -31.72 0.38
#